data_AF-A0A2R6NDN3-F1
#
_entry.id   AF-A0A2R6NDN3-F1
#
_cell.length_a   1.000
_cell.length_b   1.000
_cell.length_c   1.000
_cell.angle_alpha   90.00
_cell.angle_beta   90.00
_cell.angle_gamma   90.00
#
_symmetry.space_group_name_H-M   'P 1'
#
loop_
_entity.id
_entity.type
_entity.pdbx_description
1 polymer ?
#
loop_
_entity_poly.entity_id
_entity_poly.type
_entity_poly.pdbx_seq_one_letter_code
_entity_poly.pdbx_strand_id
1 'polypeptide(L)' 'MAQIGVAWVLSKEGVTAPIVGTTNLDNLKDIIAGANVKLTEEEIKYLEEPYQPLNVIGHF' A
#
# COMPACT_ATOMS: atom_id res chain seq x y z
N MET A 1 8.52 -6.76 1.29
CA MET A 1 7.74 -5.98 0.29
C MET A 1 6.33 -5.64 0.80
N ALA A 2 5.60 -6.59 1.41
CA ALA A 2 4.25 -6.33 1.93
C ALA A 2 4.17 -5.11 2.87
N GLN A 3 5.15 -4.92 3.75
CA GLN A 3 5.24 -3.76 4.65
C GLN A 3 5.20 -2.41 3.91
N ILE A 4 6.06 -2.24 2.90
CA ILE A 4 6.15 -0.99 2.12
C ILE A 4 4.88 -0.74 1.32
N GLY A 5 4.30 -1.80 0.73
CA GLY A 5 3.04 -1.67 0.00
C GLY A 5 1.88 -1.22 0.90
N VAL A 6 1.76 -1.81 2.09
CA VAL A 6 0.74 -1.42 3.09
C VAL A 6 0.95 0.02 3.56
N ALA A 7 2.20 0.41 3.87
CA ALA A 7 2.53 1.76 4.29
C ALA A 7 2.21 2.81 3.20
N TRP A 8 2.52 2.51 1.93
CA TRP A 8 2.22 3.39 0.80
C TRP A 8 0.72 3.53 0.53
N VAL A 9 -0.05 2.45 0.68
CA VAL A 9 -1.52 2.50 0.56
C VAL A 9 -2.11 3.36 1.69
N LEU A 10 -1.61 3.19 2.92
CA LEU A 10 -2.03 3.99 4.08
C LEU A 10 -1.63 5.47 3.99
N SER A 11 -0.61 5.81 3.21
CA SER A 11 -0.18 7.20 3.03
C SER A 11 -1.02 7.96 2.01
N LYS A 12 -1.97 7.33 1.32
CA LYS A 12 -2.83 8.00 0.32
C LYS A 12 -3.99 8.72 0.98
N GLU A 13 -4.26 9.92 0.50
CA GLU A 13 -5.45 10.68 0.89
C GLU A 13 -6.71 9.90 0.52
N GLY A 14 -7.61 9.72 1.50
CA GLY A 14 -8.86 8.96 1.34
C GLY A 14 -8.78 7.48 1.72
N VAL A 15 -7.61 6.94 2.08
CA VAL A 15 -7.46 5.56 2.56
C VAL A 15 -7.35 5.51 4.08
N THR A 16 -8.41 5.07 4.76
CA THR A 16 -8.44 4.97 6.23
C THR A 16 -8.15 3.57 6.75
N ALA A 17 -8.62 2.54 6.05
CA ALA A 17 -8.49 1.14 6.49
C ALA A 17 -8.36 0.21 5.26
N PRO A 18 -7.14 -0.17 4.84
CA PRO A 18 -6.95 -1.09 3.74
C PRO A 18 -7.34 -2.52 4.14
N ILE A 19 -8.00 -3.23 3.23
CA ILE A 19 -8.39 -4.63 3.42
C ILE A 19 -7.35 -5.51 2.72
N VAL A 20 -6.54 -6.23 3.51
CA VAL A 20 -5.47 -7.08 2.99
C VAL A 20 -5.67 -8.51 3.48
N GLY A 21 -5.68 -9.46 2.54
CA GLY A 21 -5.79 -10.90 2.83
C GLY A 21 -4.48 -11.64 2.60
N THR A 22 -4.20 -12.64 3.42
CA THR A 22 -3.04 -13.55 3.25
C THR A 22 -3.42 -14.97 3.66
N THR A 23 -2.83 -15.96 2.98
CA THR A 23 -2.96 -17.40 3.31
C THR A 23 -1.77 -17.93 4.11
N ASN A 24 -0.75 -17.10 4.37
CA ASN A 24 0.46 -17.44 5.11
C ASN A 24 0.59 -16.54 6.37
N LEU A 25 0.94 -17.15 7.51
CA LEU A 25 1.08 -16.46 8.79
C LEU A 25 2.27 -15.50 8.85
N ASP A 26 3.38 -15.80 8.19
CA ASP A 26 4.55 -14.89 8.19
C ASP A 26 4.24 -13.63 7.39
N ASN A 27 3.51 -13.77 6.27
CA ASN A 27 2.98 -12.63 5.53
C ASN A 27 2.01 -11.79 6.38
N LEU A 28 1.22 -12.41 7.27
CA LEU A 28 0.34 -11.67 8.18
C LEU A 28 1.15 -10.77 9.11
N LYS A 29 2.25 -11.29 9.68
CA LYS A 29 3.14 -10.50 10.55
C LYS A 29 3.72 -9.30 9.79
N ASP A 30 4.13 -9.51 8.54
CA ASP A 30 4.63 -8.43 7.69
C ASP A 30 3.57 -7.38 7.36
N ILE A 31 2.33 -7.79 7.06
CA ILE A 31 1.24 -6.84 6.81
C ILE A 31 0.98 -5.98 8.05
N ILE A 32 0.94 -6.60 9.24
CA ILE A 32 0.75 -5.89 10.51
C ILE A 32 1.90 -4.92 10.77
N ALA A 33 3.14 -5.34 10.52
CA ALA A 33 4.31 -4.48 10.68
C ALA A 33 4.24 -3.25 9.75
N GLY A 34 3.73 -3.41 8.53
CA GLY A 34 3.55 -2.33 7.56
C GLY A 34 2.65 -1.19 8.02
N ALA A 35 1.66 -1.48 8.88
CA ALA A 35 0.78 -0.45 9.43
C ALA A 35 1.49 0.55 10.36
N ASN A 36 2.66 0.18 10.89
CA ASN A 36 3.46 1.05 11.76
C ASN A 36 4.57 1.79 11.00
N VAL A 37 4.78 1.47 9.72
CA VAL A 37 5.80 2.10 8.89
C VAL A 37 5.26 3.43 8.37
N LYS A 38 6.00 4.51 8.61
CA LYS A 38 5.72 5.83 8.05
C LYS A 38 6.73 6.13 6.96
N LEU A 39 6.24 6.36 5.75
CA LEU A 39 7.06 6.79 4.63
C LEU A 39 7.18 8.30 4.64
N THR A 40 8.35 8.80 4.26
CA THR A 40 8.60 10.21 4.00
C THR A 40 8.02 10.61 2.64
N GLU A 41 7.83 11.92 2.42
CA GLU A 41 7.33 12.44 1.15
C GLU A 41 8.26 12.09 -0.03
N GLU A 42 9.56 12.05 0.22
CA GLU A 42 10.58 11.69 -0.77
C GLU A 42 10.46 10.22 -1.19
N GLU A 43 10.24 9.31 -0.23
CA GLU A 43 10.03 7.89 -0.49
C GLU A 43 8.71 7.62 -1.23
N ILE A 44 7.64 8.32 -0.85
CA ILE A 44 6.34 8.23 -1.55
C ILE A 44 6.51 8.67 -3.01
N LYS A 45 7.18 9.80 -3.24
CA LYS A 45 7.43 10.32 -4.58
C LYS A 45 8.25 9.33 -5.42
N TYR A 46 9.31 8.76 -4.85
CA TYR A 46 10.10 7.72 -5.53
C TYR A 46 9.26 6.50 -5.91
N LEU A 47 8.33 6.06 -5.05
CA LEU A 47 7.43 4.96 -5.34
C LEU A 47 6.37 5.30 -6.40
N GLU A 48 6.01 6.58 -6.55
CA GLU A 48 5.03 7.06 -7.53
C GLU A 48 5.63 7.35 -8.91
N GLU A 49 6.91 7.68 -9.01
CA GLU A 49 7.58 7.92 -10.30
C GLU A 49 7.34 6.83 -11.36
N PRO A 50 7.43 5.53 -11.03
CA PRO A 50 7.12 4.46 -11.98
C PRO A 50 5.63 4.10 -12.04
N TYR A 51 4.79 4.60 -11.13
CA TYR A 51 3.39 4.17 -11.02
C TYR A 51 2.54 4.75 -12.16
N GLN A 52 1.81 3.88 -12.85
CA GLN A 52 0.87 4.26 -13.91
C GLN A 52 -0.55 3.85 -13.48
N PRO A 53 -1.50 4.80 -13.32
CA PRO A 53 -2.86 4.47 -12.96
C PRO A 53 -3.51 3.61 -14.05
N LEU A 54 -4.27 2.60 -13.63
CA LEU A 54 -5.04 1.76 -14.54
C LEU A 54 -6.35 2.46 -14.89
N ASN A 55 -6.75 2.39 -16.16
CA ASN A 55 -8.06 2.87 -16.58
C ASN A 55 -9.16 2.06 -15.88
N VAL A 56 -10.27 2.73 -15.56
CA VAL A 56 -11.46 2.08 -15.01
C VAL A 56 -12.03 1.12 -16.06
N ILE A 57 -12.24 -0.14 -15.68
CA ILE A 57 -12.81 -1.17 -16.55
C ILE A 57 -14.16 -1.59 -15.96
N GLY A 58 -15.19 -1.74 -16.80
CA GLY A 58 -16.50 -2.26 -16.38
C GLY A 58 -17.51 -1.21 -15.88
N HIS A 59 -17.29 0.07 -16.21
CA HIS A 59 -18.27 1.15 -16.04
C HIS A 59 -18.76 1.66 -17.40
N PHE A 60 -20.06 1.99 -17.49
CA PHE A 60 -20.72 2.64 -18.65
C PHE A 60 -21.14 4.06 -18.27
#